data_AF-A0A3D4EXT0-F1
#
_entry.id   AF-A0A3D4EXT0-F1
#
_cell.length_a   1.000
_cell.length_b   1.000
_cell.length_c   1.000
_cell.angle_alpha   90.00
_cell.angle_beta   90.00
_cell.angle_gamma   90.00
#
_symmetry.space_group_name_H-M   'P 1'
#
loop_
_entity.id
_entity.type
_entity.pdbx_description
1 polymer ?
#
loop_
_entity_poly.entity_id
_entity_poly.type
_entity_poly.pdbx_seq_one_letter_code
_entity_poly.pdbx_strand_id
1 'polypeptide(L)'
;MGMIPRETIERILEATDIVDLIGGYFPLKRSGSDFKINCPFHGEKTPSFNINPARQRYKCFGCDASGSALNFLMEYENLPFVDAVRKLADRAGIQIIEEASDPESDRKRRKISRLKELNNKSARFFHEQLLKSPDAAHAREYLKSRGFGRETAQKWLIGWAPRNSNLFLQMARENSFNGREILQAGLGGLKDKNNPRSGLWVKFYDQITFPIHNDVDDVVGFSARILREDDKRGKYINTNETPLFNKSKLLFALNKARRPMGKEKFALLCEGQVDAIVLHESGFENTIAPLGTAFTEQHARMIKRYTDRVVLCYDGDNAGLAAADKTFKQLTAQGLPVRLMHLPDGDDPDTFVKKYGAEAFQKLLGSAKEYFDAKLDKELEGIDLSSAAEKTKLLQELAKSVCVMDDDLLRDATIQNLAIRLRLGVEDFRQTVAAAKADQKRFRPREDQEEKADKIEPTTIDHFIIYLCHLALNSEAAAEYLSEQLETLQECLGETLGNHVLIDILEKRPNPESEAAKQAYLMTIPKGDRIALENGFSDTIPEDPVSSACDTIAMLSARFYQIKEKALRTRLNDPGLTQEEILDAFEEAKRLQSILKELDQRF
;
A
#
# COMPACT_ATOMS: atom_id res chain seq x y z
N MET A 1 11.44 13.18 -2.63
CA MET A 1 10.07 13.58 -2.23
C MET A 1 9.95 15.06 -2.60
N GLY A 2 9.08 15.42 -3.53
CA GLY A 2 8.98 16.82 -4.00
C GLY A 2 8.60 17.73 -2.84
N MET A 3 9.32 18.84 -2.69
CA MET A 3 8.99 19.88 -1.72
C MET A 3 7.73 20.58 -2.22
N ILE A 4 6.67 20.63 -1.40
CA ILE A 4 5.51 21.47 -1.72
C ILE A 4 5.97 22.92 -1.51
N PRO A 5 5.89 23.79 -2.54
CA PRO A 5 6.28 25.17 -2.40
C PRO A 5 5.53 25.83 -1.24
N ARG A 6 6.25 26.59 -0.41
CA ARG A 6 5.67 27.27 0.75
C ARG A 6 4.49 28.17 0.35
N GLU A 7 4.60 28.84 -0.79
CA GLU A 7 3.55 29.66 -1.39
C GLU A 7 2.28 28.86 -1.70
N THR A 8 2.40 27.61 -2.16
CA THR A 8 1.26 26.72 -2.39
C THR A 8 0.57 26.36 -1.07
N ILE A 9 1.33 26.11 -0.01
CA ILE A 9 0.79 25.82 1.33
C ILE A 9 0.05 27.05 1.87
N GLU A 10 0.63 28.23 1.74
CA GLU A 10 0.01 29.50 2.15
C GLU A 10 -1.29 29.74 1.40
N ARG A 11 -1.32 29.57 0.07
CA ARG A 11 -2.55 29.67 -0.74
C ARG A 11 -3.63 28.68 -0.32
N ILE A 12 -3.26 27.45 0.03
CA ILE A 12 -4.21 26.43 0.52
C ILE A 12 -4.80 26.83 1.86
N LEU A 13 -3.98 27.35 2.77
CA LEU A 13 -4.42 27.84 4.06
C LEU A 13 -5.33 29.08 3.93
N GLU A 14 -5.02 30.00 3.02
CA GLU A 14 -5.85 31.17 2.72
C GLU A 14 -7.21 30.80 2.14
N ALA A 15 -7.26 29.76 1.30
CA ALA A 15 -8.51 29.25 0.73
C ALA A 15 -9.30 28.32 1.67
N THR A 16 -8.77 28.04 2.85
CA THR A 16 -9.42 27.18 3.85
C THR A 16 -9.98 28.03 4.99
N ASP A 17 -11.31 28.13 5.09
CA ASP A 17 -11.92 28.66 6.31
C ASP A 17 -11.91 27.58 7.41
N ILE A 18 -11.24 27.88 8.52
CA ILE A 18 -11.13 26.99 9.68
C ILE A 18 -12.49 26.69 10.33
N VAL A 19 -13.44 27.62 10.28
CA VAL A 19 -14.79 27.44 10.82
C VAL A 19 -15.54 26.44 9.95
N ASP A 20 -15.47 26.57 8.63
CA ASP A 20 -16.11 25.63 7.71
C ASP A 20 -15.46 24.25 7.73
N LEU A 21 -14.13 24.20 7.90
CA LEU A 21 -13.41 22.94 8.06
C LEU A 21 -13.87 22.21 9.32
N ILE A 22 -13.75 22.84 10.49
CA ILE A 22 -14.08 22.20 11.77
C ILE A 22 -15.59 21.99 11.90
N GLY A 23 -16.40 22.88 11.34
CA GLY A 23 -17.86 22.76 11.25
C GLY A 23 -18.33 21.57 10.43
N GLY A 24 -17.50 21.08 9.50
CA GLY A 24 -17.73 19.81 8.80
C GLY A 24 -17.59 18.57 9.69
N TYR A 25 -16.88 18.68 10.82
CA TYR A 25 -16.69 17.58 11.77
C TYR A 25 -17.62 17.69 12.98
N PHE A 26 -17.91 18.91 13.44
CA PHE A 26 -18.63 19.16 14.68
C PHE A 26 -19.67 20.28 14.53
N PRO A 27 -20.83 20.16 15.19
CA PRO A 27 -21.74 21.29 15.30
C PRO A 27 -21.11 22.40 16.14
N LEU A 28 -20.88 23.56 15.53
CA LEU A 28 -20.23 24.69 16.19
C LEU A 28 -21.26 25.56 16.93
N LYS A 29 -20.96 25.94 18.18
CA LYS A 29 -21.77 26.90 18.94
C LYS A 29 -21.12 28.27 18.95
N ARG A 30 -21.86 29.31 18.55
CA ARG A 30 -21.36 30.69 18.55
C ARG A 30 -21.16 31.20 19.99
N SER A 31 -20.05 31.88 20.23
CA SER A 31 -19.65 32.45 21.52
C SER A 31 -18.98 33.81 21.30
N GLY A 32 -19.79 34.88 21.23
CA GLY A 32 -19.30 36.20 20.86
C GLY A 32 -18.87 36.25 19.39
N SER A 33 -17.64 36.72 19.15
CA SER A 33 -17.00 36.71 17.82
C SER A 33 -16.46 35.34 17.41
N ASP A 34 -16.35 34.40 18.35
CA ASP A 34 -15.72 33.10 18.16
C ASP A 34 -16.76 31.97 18.11
N PHE A 35 -16.30 30.75 17.82
CA PHE A 35 -17.07 29.52 17.96
C PHE A 35 -16.46 28.65 19.05
N LYS A 36 -17.29 27.83 19.71
CA LYS A 36 -16.88 27.00 20.84
C LYS A 36 -17.48 25.61 20.74
N ILE A 37 -16.66 24.60 21.02
CA ILE A 37 -17.07 23.18 21.13
C ILE A 37 -16.32 22.50 22.28
N ASN A 38 -16.72 21.27 22.62
CA ASN A 38 -15.88 20.40 23.41
C ASN A 38 -14.64 20.02 22.60
N CYS A 39 -13.50 19.98 23.26
CA CYS A 39 -12.22 19.71 22.63
C CYS A 39 -12.22 18.34 21.97
N PRO A 40 -11.81 18.25 20.70
CA PRO A 40 -11.72 16.97 20.01
C PRO A 40 -10.46 16.17 20.37
N PHE A 41 -9.53 16.77 21.12
CA PHE A 41 -8.22 16.20 21.46
C PHE A 41 -8.14 15.64 22.88
N HIS A 42 -9.09 15.98 23.75
CA HIS A 42 -9.17 15.44 25.11
C HIS A 42 -10.63 15.39 25.58
N GLY A 43 -10.91 14.52 26.55
CA GLY A 43 -12.27 14.38 27.09
C GLY A 43 -12.62 15.49 28.07
N GLU A 44 -13.67 16.26 27.79
CA GLU A 44 -14.20 17.28 28.70
C GLU A 44 -15.74 17.35 28.67
N LYS A 45 -16.32 17.90 29.75
CA LYS A 45 -17.78 18.08 29.87
C LYS A 45 -18.24 19.49 29.48
N THR A 46 -17.37 20.48 29.62
CA THR A 46 -17.65 21.88 29.30
C THR A 46 -16.83 22.30 28.08
N PRO A 47 -17.40 22.99 27.10
CA PRO A 47 -16.65 23.44 25.93
C PRO A 47 -15.44 24.28 26.35
N SER A 48 -14.23 23.93 25.90
CA SER A 48 -13.02 24.75 26.06
C SER A 48 -12.28 25.00 24.75
N PHE A 49 -12.72 24.38 23.65
CA PHE A 49 -12.13 24.54 22.33
C PHE A 49 -12.76 25.72 21.60
N ASN A 50 -11.99 26.79 21.48
CA ASN A 50 -12.39 28.03 20.82
C ASN A 50 -11.79 28.09 19.40
N ILE A 51 -12.61 28.49 18.43
CA ILE A 51 -12.25 28.69 17.03
C ILE A 51 -12.48 30.16 16.71
N ASN A 52 -11.41 30.87 16.37
CA ASN A 52 -11.47 32.30 16.08
C ASN A 52 -11.50 32.52 14.55
N PRO A 53 -12.62 32.99 13.96
CA PRO A 53 -12.73 33.18 12.51
C PRO A 53 -11.82 34.29 11.99
N ALA A 54 -11.57 35.34 12.77
CA ALA A 54 -10.74 36.47 12.34
C ALA A 54 -9.24 36.10 12.26
N ARG A 55 -8.78 35.22 13.15
CA ARG A 55 -7.39 34.76 13.21
C ARG A 55 -7.15 33.45 12.45
N GLN A 56 -8.21 32.80 11.95
CA GLN A 56 -8.15 31.50 11.27
C GLN A 56 -7.37 30.44 12.07
N ARG A 57 -7.60 30.41 13.40
CA ARG A 57 -6.91 29.51 14.35
C ARG A 57 -7.85 28.99 15.44
N TYR A 58 -7.52 27.83 15.97
CA TYR A 58 -8.15 27.30 17.18
C TYR A 58 -7.22 27.39 18.39
N LYS A 59 -7.82 27.43 19.57
CA LYS A 59 -7.16 27.22 20.85
C LYS A 59 -8.08 26.50 21.82
N CYS A 60 -7.59 25.44 22.42
CA CYS A 60 -8.20 24.77 23.54
C CYS A 60 -7.68 25.36 24.85
N PHE A 61 -8.58 25.81 25.72
CA PHE A 61 -8.22 26.31 27.05
C PHE A 61 -8.14 25.20 28.13
N GLY A 62 -8.50 23.96 27.79
CA GLY A 62 -8.38 22.81 28.69
C GLY A 62 -7.06 22.04 28.55
N CYS A 63 -6.59 21.81 27.32
CA CYS A 63 -5.38 21.01 27.04
C CYS A 63 -4.28 21.78 26.28
N ASP A 64 -4.42 23.10 26.14
CA ASP A 64 -3.50 24.00 25.42
C ASP A 64 -3.27 23.73 23.93
N ALA A 65 -3.94 22.72 23.35
CA ALA A 65 -3.88 22.45 21.91
C ALA A 65 -4.27 23.71 21.11
N SER A 66 -3.44 24.12 20.15
CA SER A 66 -3.69 25.31 19.33
C SER A 66 -3.02 25.18 17.98
N GLY A 67 -3.63 25.78 16.95
CA GLY A 67 -3.12 25.59 15.59
C GLY A 67 -3.98 26.22 14.50
N SER A 68 -3.54 26.06 13.26
CA SER A 68 -4.30 26.40 12.05
C SER A 68 -5.20 25.23 11.62
N ALA A 69 -5.94 25.40 10.53
CA ALA A 69 -6.67 24.34 9.85
C ALA A 69 -5.80 23.10 9.55
N LEU A 70 -4.53 23.31 9.17
CA LEU A 70 -3.59 22.23 8.89
C LEU A 70 -3.21 21.45 10.16
N ASN A 71 -2.87 22.16 11.23
CA ASN A 71 -2.58 21.54 12.53
C ASN A 71 -3.79 20.74 13.02
N PHE A 72 -4.99 21.29 12.87
CA PHE A 72 -6.22 20.59 13.23
C PHE A 72 -6.32 19.26 12.50
N LEU A 73 -6.12 19.20 11.19
CA LEU A 73 -6.18 17.94 10.44
C LEU A 73 -5.07 16.97 10.83
N MET A 74 -3.85 17.46 11.02
CA MET A 74 -2.73 16.62 11.44
C MET A 74 -3.03 15.97 12.79
N GLU A 75 -3.48 16.74 13.77
CA GLU A 75 -3.77 16.25 15.12
C GLU A 75 -5.08 15.44 15.17
N TYR A 76 -6.14 15.94 14.55
CA TYR A 76 -7.47 15.36 14.65
C TYR A 76 -7.63 14.11 13.79
N GLU A 77 -7.03 14.09 12.60
CA GLU A 77 -7.06 12.92 11.72
C GLU A 77 -5.83 12.02 11.87
N ASN A 78 -4.84 12.42 12.67
CA ASN A 78 -3.54 11.77 12.76
C ASN A 78 -2.88 11.62 11.37
N LEU A 79 -2.90 12.70 10.59
CA LEU A 79 -2.35 12.73 9.23
C LEU A 79 -0.91 13.25 9.22
N PRO A 80 0.01 12.62 8.45
CA PRO A 80 1.30 13.22 8.12
C PRO A 80 1.12 14.58 7.43
N PHE A 81 2.09 15.48 7.60
CA PHE A 81 2.03 16.86 7.11
C PHE A 81 1.62 16.97 5.63
N VAL A 82 2.29 16.22 4.75
CA VAL A 82 2.03 16.25 3.30
C VAL A 82 0.60 15.82 2.97
N ASP A 83 0.08 14.81 3.68
CA ASP A 83 -1.27 14.30 3.45
C ASP A 83 -2.33 15.27 3.97
N ALA A 84 -2.06 15.94 5.09
CA ALA A 84 -2.91 17.00 5.60
C ALA A 84 -2.95 18.22 4.64
N VAL A 85 -1.81 18.60 4.03
CA VAL A 85 -1.75 19.64 2.99
C VAL A 85 -2.56 19.24 1.76
N ARG A 86 -2.40 18.01 1.26
CA ARG A 86 -3.17 17.48 0.12
C ARG A 86 -4.67 17.48 0.38
N LYS A 87 -5.08 17.04 1.57
CA LYS A 87 -6.49 17.00 1.95
C LYS A 87 -7.12 18.40 1.99
N LEU A 88 -6.38 19.41 2.46
CA LEU A 88 -6.83 20.80 2.38
C LEU A 88 -6.88 21.32 0.94
N ALA A 89 -5.89 20.97 0.13
CA ALA A 89 -5.83 21.36 -1.27
C ALA A 89 -7.02 20.83 -2.07
N ASP A 90 -7.35 19.54 -1.89
CA ASP A 90 -8.52 18.91 -2.51
C ASP A 90 -9.83 19.58 -2.06
N ARG A 91 -9.94 19.93 -0.77
CA ARG A 91 -11.11 20.65 -0.23
C ARG A 91 -11.23 22.06 -0.80
N ALA A 92 -10.11 22.75 -0.97
CA ALA A 92 -10.05 24.11 -1.51
C ALA A 92 -10.11 24.15 -3.05
N GLY A 93 -10.08 22.99 -3.72
CA GLY A 93 -9.99 22.91 -5.19
C GLY A 93 -8.66 23.44 -5.75
N ILE A 94 -7.60 23.49 -4.94
CA ILE A 94 -6.29 24.00 -5.32
C ILE A 94 -5.40 22.84 -5.75
N GLN A 95 -4.87 22.90 -6.97
CA GLN A 95 -3.87 21.95 -7.42
C GLN A 95 -2.52 22.29 -6.79
N ILE A 96 -1.94 21.32 -6.06
CA ILE A 96 -0.56 21.42 -5.57
C ILE A 96 0.38 21.22 -6.77
N ILE A 97 0.96 22.32 -7.23
CA ILE A 97 2.08 22.31 -8.18
C ILE A 97 3.34 22.05 -7.33
N GLU A 98 3.76 20.80 -7.26
CA GLU A 98 5.09 20.44 -6.74
C GLU A 98 6.13 20.94 -7.76
N GLU A 99 7.28 21.47 -7.31
CA GLU A 99 8.37 21.91 -8.21
C GLU A 99 8.60 20.85 -9.30
N ALA A 100 8.51 21.29 -10.56
CA ALA A 100 8.49 20.51 -11.81
C ALA A 100 8.56 18.98 -11.59
N SER A 101 7.41 18.39 -11.21
CA SER A 101 7.21 16.95 -11.29
C SER A 101 7.47 16.52 -12.73
N ASP A 102 8.42 15.61 -12.91
CA ASP A 102 8.69 14.93 -14.17
C ASP A 102 7.36 14.53 -14.86
N PRO A 103 7.16 14.79 -16.18
CA PRO A 103 5.96 14.40 -16.91
C PRO A 103 5.52 12.94 -16.68
N GLU A 104 6.47 12.03 -16.38
CA GLU A 104 6.18 10.66 -16.01
C GLU A 104 5.49 10.52 -14.64
N SER A 105 5.97 11.26 -13.63
CA SER A 105 5.36 11.34 -12.29
C SER A 105 3.92 11.88 -12.36
N ASP A 106 3.69 12.89 -13.19
CA ASP A 106 2.35 13.46 -13.40
C ASP A 106 1.40 12.48 -14.10
N ARG A 107 1.88 11.76 -15.13
CA ARG A 107 1.12 10.70 -15.78
C ARG A 107 0.76 9.58 -14.79
N LYS A 108 1.72 9.15 -13.97
CA LYS A 108 1.50 8.15 -12.92
C LYS A 108 0.46 8.61 -11.90
N ARG A 109 0.53 9.87 -11.46
CA ARG A 109 -0.44 10.47 -10.52
C ARG A 109 -1.86 10.51 -11.10
N ARG A 110 -2.01 10.97 -12.35
CA ARG A 110 -3.31 11.00 -13.05
C ARG A 110 -3.88 9.59 -13.20
N LYS A 111 -3.04 8.61 -13.55
CA LYS A 111 -3.42 7.21 -13.63
C LYS A 111 -3.94 6.69 -12.28
N ILE A 112 -3.18 6.89 -11.19
CA ILE A 112 -3.57 6.50 -9.84
C ILE A 112 -4.90 7.14 -9.43
N SER A 113 -5.08 8.43 -9.70
CA SER A 113 -6.33 9.16 -9.43
C SER A 113 -7.53 8.56 -10.17
N ARG A 114 -7.39 8.23 -11.46
CA ARG A 114 -8.46 7.56 -12.21
C ARG A 114 -8.79 6.16 -11.73
N LEU A 115 -7.80 5.38 -11.32
CA LEU A 115 -8.06 4.07 -10.72
C LEU A 115 -8.82 4.19 -9.39
N LYS A 116 -8.52 5.20 -8.57
CA LYS A 116 -9.26 5.48 -7.32
C LYS A 116 -10.70 5.86 -7.62
N GLU A 117 -10.92 6.74 -8.59
CA GLU A 117 -12.26 7.13 -9.01
C GLU A 117 -13.09 5.93 -9.49
N LEU A 118 -12.49 5.07 -10.33
CA LEU A 118 -13.14 3.85 -10.82
C LEU A 118 -13.53 2.92 -9.66
N ASN A 119 -12.63 2.69 -8.69
CA ASN A 119 -12.95 1.88 -7.52
C ASN A 119 -14.06 2.49 -6.66
N ASN A 120 -14.01 3.80 -6.39
CA ASN A 120 -15.04 4.50 -5.62
C ASN A 120 -16.41 4.44 -6.31
N LYS A 121 -16.47 4.65 -7.63
CA LYS A 121 -17.71 4.52 -8.41
C LYS A 121 -18.21 3.07 -8.44
N SER A 122 -17.31 2.10 -8.55
CA SER A 122 -17.64 0.68 -8.49
C SER A 122 -18.25 0.29 -7.14
N ALA A 123 -17.71 0.78 -6.03
CA ALA A 123 -18.24 0.53 -4.69
C ALA A 123 -19.65 1.09 -4.53
N ARG A 124 -19.88 2.34 -4.98
CA ARG A 124 -21.22 2.96 -4.98
C ARG A 124 -22.21 2.20 -5.86
N PHE A 125 -21.77 1.79 -7.06
CA PHE A 125 -22.57 0.99 -7.96
C PHE A 125 -22.99 -0.33 -7.30
N PHE A 126 -22.05 -1.12 -6.77
CA PHE A 126 -22.38 -2.39 -6.10
C PHE A 126 -23.28 -2.18 -4.87
N HIS A 127 -23.06 -1.11 -4.11
CA HIS A 127 -23.95 -0.75 -3.00
C HIS A 127 -25.38 -0.44 -3.47
N GLU A 128 -25.53 0.33 -4.54
CA GLU A 128 -26.83 0.61 -5.13
C GLU A 128 -27.50 -0.67 -5.64
N GLN A 129 -26.75 -1.56 -6.28
CA GLN A 129 -27.26 -2.85 -6.74
C GLN A 129 -27.76 -3.71 -5.57
N LEU A 130 -27.04 -3.75 -4.44
CA LEU A 130 -27.50 -4.45 -3.23
C LEU A 130 -28.84 -3.90 -2.73
N LEU A 131 -28.99 -2.57 -2.71
CA LEU A 131 -30.17 -1.91 -2.16
C LEU A 131 -31.39 -1.99 -3.08
N LYS A 132 -31.20 -1.81 -4.39
CA LYS A 132 -32.30 -1.58 -5.33
C LYS A 132 -32.62 -2.77 -6.23
N SER A 133 -31.65 -3.63 -6.51
CA SER A 133 -31.86 -4.73 -7.45
C SER A 133 -32.78 -5.81 -6.84
N PRO A 134 -33.84 -6.24 -7.55
CA PRO A 134 -34.62 -7.42 -7.15
C PRO A 134 -33.75 -8.68 -7.03
N ASP A 135 -32.77 -8.86 -7.92
CA ASP A 135 -31.89 -10.03 -7.98
C ASP A 135 -30.98 -10.17 -6.75
N ALA A 136 -30.72 -9.07 -6.04
CA ALA A 136 -29.93 -9.05 -4.82
C ALA A 136 -30.68 -9.55 -3.58
N ALA A 137 -31.91 -10.08 -3.71
CA ALA A 137 -32.71 -10.57 -2.58
C ALA A 137 -31.97 -11.61 -1.72
N HIS A 138 -31.33 -12.59 -2.36
CA HIS A 138 -30.56 -13.64 -1.68
C HIS A 138 -29.32 -13.07 -0.94
N ALA A 139 -28.67 -12.05 -1.50
CA ALA A 139 -27.55 -11.36 -0.87
C ALA A 139 -28.00 -10.59 0.38
N ARG A 140 -29.17 -9.92 0.31
CA ARG A 140 -29.78 -9.24 1.47
C ARG A 140 -30.18 -10.24 2.56
N GLU A 141 -30.69 -11.40 2.21
CA GLU A 141 -31.03 -12.45 3.18
C GLU A 141 -29.79 -12.99 3.89
N TYR A 142 -28.69 -13.21 3.16
CA TYR A 142 -27.41 -13.57 3.77
C TYR A 142 -26.88 -12.49 4.71
N LEU A 143 -26.92 -11.20 4.32
CA LEU A 143 -26.51 -10.11 5.22
C LEU A 143 -27.36 -10.06 6.48
N LYS A 144 -28.68 -10.26 6.35
CA LYS A 144 -29.61 -10.31 7.46
C LYS A 144 -29.32 -11.47 8.42
N SER A 145 -29.03 -12.67 7.90
CA SER A 145 -28.63 -13.82 8.74
C SER A 145 -27.29 -13.57 9.45
N ARG A 146 -26.44 -12.71 8.87
CA ARG A 146 -25.21 -12.22 9.51
C ARG A 146 -25.42 -11.06 10.49
N GLY A 147 -26.64 -10.56 10.68
CA GLY A 147 -26.91 -9.41 11.53
C GLY A 147 -26.57 -8.06 10.89
N PHE A 148 -26.22 -8.04 9.60
CA PHE A 148 -25.92 -6.82 8.86
C PHE A 148 -27.21 -6.19 8.34
N GLY A 149 -27.70 -5.21 9.08
CA GLY A 149 -28.84 -4.38 8.69
C GLY A 149 -28.50 -3.37 7.59
N ARG A 150 -29.51 -2.59 7.20
CA ARG A 150 -29.37 -1.53 6.19
C ARG A 150 -28.34 -0.47 6.61
N GLU A 151 -28.33 -0.09 7.89
CA GLU A 151 -27.40 0.89 8.43
C GLU A 151 -25.95 0.43 8.32
N THR A 152 -25.66 -0.80 8.78
CA THR A 152 -24.33 -1.42 8.63
C THR A 152 -23.92 -1.51 7.16
N ALA A 153 -24.82 -1.95 6.27
CA ALA A 153 -24.53 -2.01 4.85
C ALA A 153 -24.18 -0.63 4.25
N GLN A 154 -24.83 0.44 4.70
CA GLN A 154 -24.52 1.81 4.29
C GLN A 154 -23.19 2.31 4.88
N LYS A 155 -22.97 2.14 6.18
CA LYS A 155 -21.75 2.56 6.91
C LYS A 155 -20.47 1.94 6.35
N TRP A 156 -20.57 0.70 5.87
CA TRP A 156 -19.47 -0.08 5.32
C TRP A 156 -19.46 -0.13 3.79
N LEU A 157 -20.42 0.55 3.14
CA LEU A 157 -20.62 0.55 1.69
C LEU A 157 -20.64 -0.88 1.11
N ILE A 158 -21.24 -1.82 1.85
CA ILE A 158 -21.40 -3.21 1.43
C ILE A 158 -22.26 -3.23 0.17
N GLY A 159 -21.81 -3.95 -0.84
CA GLY A 159 -22.49 -4.04 -2.13
C GLY A 159 -22.78 -5.47 -2.56
N TRP A 160 -23.40 -5.58 -3.72
CA TRP A 160 -23.59 -6.84 -4.43
C TRP A 160 -23.20 -6.63 -5.89
N ALA A 161 -22.31 -7.48 -6.38
CA ALA A 161 -21.90 -7.48 -7.77
C ALA A 161 -22.94 -8.26 -8.59
N PRO A 162 -23.63 -7.63 -9.57
CA PRO A 162 -24.66 -8.31 -10.33
C PRO A 162 -24.13 -9.48 -11.15
N ARG A 163 -24.95 -10.53 -11.29
CA ARG A 163 -24.63 -11.65 -12.19
C ARG A 163 -24.50 -11.21 -13.64
N ASN A 164 -25.33 -10.26 -14.07
CA ASN A 164 -25.22 -9.64 -15.39
C ASN A 164 -24.07 -8.61 -15.41
N SER A 165 -22.89 -9.06 -15.84
CA SER A 165 -21.68 -8.25 -15.93
C SER A 165 -21.81 -7.03 -16.87
N ASN A 166 -22.77 -7.04 -17.80
CA ASN A 166 -23.01 -5.90 -18.69
C ASN A 166 -23.45 -4.65 -17.92
N LEU A 167 -24.13 -4.79 -16.77
CA LEU A 167 -24.53 -3.65 -15.95
C LEU A 167 -23.32 -2.87 -15.42
N PHE A 168 -22.29 -3.60 -14.95
CA PHE A 168 -21.04 -2.98 -14.52
C PHE A 168 -20.28 -2.34 -15.69
N LEU A 169 -20.20 -3.04 -16.84
CA LEU A 169 -19.52 -2.51 -18.02
C LEU A 169 -20.22 -1.26 -18.59
N GLN A 170 -21.55 -1.21 -18.49
CA GLN A 170 -22.32 -0.02 -18.86
C GLN A 170 -22.01 1.15 -17.92
N MET A 171 -22.04 0.94 -16.61
CA MET A 171 -21.65 1.97 -15.62
C MET A 171 -20.24 2.51 -15.90
N ALA A 172 -19.29 1.63 -16.21
CA ALA A 172 -17.93 2.03 -16.54
C ALA A 172 -17.86 2.93 -17.79
N ARG A 173 -18.59 2.56 -18.87
CA ARG A 173 -18.64 3.35 -20.12
C ARG A 173 -19.32 4.70 -19.92
N GLU A 174 -20.44 4.75 -19.20
CA GLU A 174 -21.16 5.99 -18.88
C GLU A 174 -20.30 6.97 -18.08
N ASN A 175 -19.33 6.44 -17.31
CA ASN A 175 -18.36 7.23 -16.56
C ASN A 175 -17.01 7.41 -17.30
N SER A 176 -16.96 7.09 -18.60
CA SER A 176 -15.79 7.24 -19.48
C SER A 176 -14.55 6.44 -19.07
N PHE A 177 -14.73 5.33 -18.33
CA PHE A 177 -13.62 4.41 -18.04
C PHE A 177 -13.41 3.43 -19.19
N ASN A 178 -12.14 3.20 -19.54
CA ASN A 178 -11.75 2.28 -20.59
C ASN A 178 -11.34 0.90 -20.05
N GLY A 179 -11.20 -0.07 -20.95
CA GLY A 179 -10.86 -1.45 -20.57
C GLY A 179 -9.50 -1.62 -19.89
N ARG A 180 -8.50 -0.77 -20.20
CA ARG A 180 -7.19 -0.83 -19.54
C ARG A 180 -7.31 -0.41 -18.07
N GLU A 181 -8.12 0.60 -17.78
CA GLU A 181 -8.38 1.04 -16.40
C GLU A 181 -9.09 -0.06 -15.58
N ILE A 182 -10.07 -0.75 -16.18
CA ILE A 182 -10.76 -1.89 -15.54
C ILE A 182 -9.77 -3.03 -15.21
N LEU A 183 -8.86 -3.35 -16.14
CA LEU A 183 -7.80 -4.33 -15.90
C LEU A 183 -6.88 -3.89 -14.75
N GLN A 184 -6.40 -2.65 -14.80
CA GLN A 184 -5.44 -2.11 -13.85
C GLN A 184 -6.03 -1.91 -12.45
N ALA A 185 -7.33 -1.66 -12.33
CA ALA A 185 -8.05 -1.64 -11.06
C ALA A 185 -8.35 -3.06 -10.53
N GLY A 186 -8.06 -4.11 -11.31
CA GLY A 186 -8.32 -5.50 -10.93
C GLY A 186 -9.81 -5.83 -10.88
N LEU A 187 -10.65 -5.08 -11.61
CA LEU A 187 -12.11 -5.24 -11.67
C LEU A 187 -12.56 -6.17 -12.81
N GLY A 188 -11.65 -6.52 -13.72
CA GLY A 188 -11.91 -7.41 -14.83
C GLY A 188 -10.64 -7.83 -15.55
N GLY A 189 -10.81 -8.58 -16.64
CA GLY A 189 -9.72 -9.08 -17.48
C GLY A 189 -10.16 -9.19 -18.94
N LEU A 190 -9.21 -9.47 -19.84
CA LEU A 190 -9.53 -9.86 -21.21
C LEU A 190 -10.07 -11.29 -21.23
N LYS A 191 -11.08 -11.56 -22.08
CA LYS A 191 -11.62 -12.91 -22.25
C LYS A 191 -10.58 -13.87 -22.83
N ASP A 192 -9.77 -13.35 -23.73
CA ASP A 192 -8.55 -13.98 -24.23
C ASP A 192 -7.39 -13.02 -24.04
N LYS A 193 -6.39 -13.44 -23.25
CA LYS A 193 -5.21 -12.62 -22.92
C LYS A 193 -4.38 -12.26 -24.16
N ASN A 194 -4.42 -13.10 -25.20
CA ASN A 194 -3.64 -12.91 -26.42
C ASN A 194 -4.37 -12.08 -27.47
N ASN A 195 -5.66 -11.79 -27.25
CA ASN A 195 -6.48 -11.04 -28.18
C ASN A 195 -7.13 -9.82 -27.50
N PRO A 196 -6.58 -8.61 -27.69
CA PRO A 196 -7.14 -7.37 -27.14
C PRO A 196 -8.59 -7.07 -27.58
N ARG A 197 -9.06 -7.68 -28.68
CA ARG A 197 -10.44 -7.52 -29.20
C ARG A 197 -11.41 -8.57 -28.66
N SER A 198 -10.97 -9.50 -27.81
CA SER A 198 -11.82 -10.56 -27.24
C SER A 198 -12.91 -10.04 -26.29
N GLY A 199 -12.86 -8.76 -25.93
CA GLY A 199 -13.74 -8.14 -24.95
C GLY A 199 -13.31 -8.43 -23.52
N LEU A 200 -14.09 -7.91 -22.57
CA LEU A 200 -13.78 -7.97 -21.14
C LEU A 200 -14.67 -8.98 -20.43
N TRP A 201 -14.13 -9.62 -19.41
CA TRP A 201 -14.91 -10.25 -18.33
C TRP A 201 -14.77 -9.43 -17.05
N VAL A 202 -15.78 -9.49 -16.19
CA VAL A 202 -15.83 -8.77 -14.91
C VAL A 202 -15.51 -9.74 -13.78
N LYS A 203 -14.68 -9.31 -12.84
CA LYS A 203 -14.15 -10.18 -11.79
C LYS A 203 -15.20 -10.61 -10.77
N PHE A 204 -15.99 -9.64 -10.32
CA PHE A 204 -17.00 -9.86 -9.29
C PHE A 204 -18.37 -10.02 -9.95
N TYR A 205 -19.07 -11.10 -9.60
CA TYR A 205 -20.41 -11.42 -10.11
C TYR A 205 -21.12 -12.35 -9.12
N ASP A 206 -22.40 -12.09 -8.87
CA ASP A 206 -23.27 -12.80 -7.91
C ASP A 206 -22.63 -12.97 -6.52
N GLN A 207 -21.98 -11.90 -6.03
CA GLN A 207 -21.19 -11.89 -4.79
C GLN A 207 -21.48 -10.64 -3.96
N ILE A 208 -21.43 -10.75 -2.63
CA ILE A 208 -21.41 -9.56 -1.76
C ILE A 208 -20.02 -8.96 -1.79
N THR A 209 -19.91 -7.65 -2.03
CA THR A 209 -18.64 -6.93 -2.08
C THR A 209 -18.45 -6.09 -0.82
N PHE A 210 -17.27 -6.20 -0.22
CA PHE A 210 -16.77 -5.39 0.87
C PHE A 210 -15.64 -4.50 0.33
N PRO A 211 -15.87 -3.18 0.18
CA PRO A 211 -14.83 -2.27 -0.28
C PRO A 211 -13.67 -2.19 0.71
N ILE A 212 -12.44 -2.28 0.19
CA ILE A 212 -11.21 -2.20 0.96
C ILE A 212 -10.64 -0.80 0.80
N HIS A 213 -10.36 -0.15 1.93
CA HIS A 213 -9.91 1.24 1.97
C HIS A 213 -8.42 1.31 2.30
N ASN A 214 -7.72 2.31 1.78
CA ASN A 214 -6.38 2.67 2.28
C ASN A 214 -6.50 3.47 3.60
N ASP A 215 -5.37 3.94 4.13
CA ASP A 215 -5.30 4.71 5.38
C ASP A 215 -5.90 6.13 5.31
N VAL A 216 -6.20 6.63 4.10
CA VAL A 216 -6.86 7.92 3.84
C VAL A 216 -8.30 7.79 3.32
N ASP A 217 -8.90 6.59 3.44
CA ASP A 217 -10.31 6.31 3.13
C ASP A 217 -10.67 6.27 1.63
N ASP A 218 -9.71 6.06 0.73
CA ASP A 218 -10.01 5.72 -0.67
C ASP A 218 -10.29 4.23 -0.84
N VAL A 219 -11.29 3.87 -1.64
CA VAL A 219 -11.47 2.48 -2.08
C VAL A 219 -10.35 2.08 -3.03
N VAL A 220 -9.56 1.09 -2.62
CA VAL A 220 -8.41 0.57 -3.38
C VAL A 220 -8.64 -0.83 -3.97
N GLY A 221 -9.68 -1.51 -3.52
CA GLY A 221 -10.08 -2.82 -4.03
C GLY A 221 -11.28 -3.37 -3.28
N PHE A 222 -11.53 -4.67 -3.44
CA PHE A 222 -12.69 -5.35 -2.88
C PHE A 222 -12.32 -6.73 -2.35
N SER A 223 -12.99 -7.12 -1.27
CA SER A 223 -13.18 -8.53 -0.94
C SER A 223 -14.60 -8.92 -1.31
N ALA A 224 -14.78 -10.07 -1.95
CA ALA A 224 -16.08 -10.51 -2.43
C ALA A 224 -16.43 -11.90 -1.89
N ARG A 225 -17.61 -12.01 -1.27
CA ARG A 225 -18.16 -13.23 -0.69
C ARG A 225 -18.98 -13.97 -1.72
N ILE A 226 -18.67 -15.24 -1.91
CA ILE A 226 -19.47 -16.15 -2.73
C ILE A 226 -20.71 -16.59 -1.93
N LEU A 227 -21.87 -16.52 -2.59
CA LEU A 227 -23.17 -16.84 -2.01
C LEU A 227 -23.69 -18.22 -2.42
N ARG A 228 -23.23 -18.72 -3.57
CA ARG A 228 -23.67 -19.98 -4.17
C ARG A 228 -22.77 -21.12 -3.70
N GLU A 229 -23.35 -22.19 -3.18
CA GLU A 229 -22.61 -23.36 -2.67
C GLU A 229 -22.02 -24.22 -3.79
N ASP A 230 -22.61 -24.21 -4.99
CA ASP A 230 -22.14 -24.93 -6.17
C ASP A 230 -20.93 -24.27 -6.86
N ASP A 231 -20.56 -23.06 -6.43
CA ASP A 231 -19.41 -22.34 -6.93
C ASP A 231 -18.12 -22.85 -6.28
N LYS A 232 -17.28 -23.52 -7.09
CA LYS A 232 -16.03 -24.16 -6.64
C LYS A 232 -14.92 -23.18 -6.26
N ARG A 233 -15.13 -21.87 -6.41
CA ARG A 233 -14.17 -20.84 -6.00
C ARG A 233 -14.20 -20.72 -4.46
N GLY A 234 -13.08 -20.33 -3.85
CA GLY A 234 -13.00 -20.21 -2.38
C GLY A 234 -14.05 -19.26 -1.78
N LYS A 235 -14.36 -19.42 -0.48
CA LYS A 235 -15.35 -18.61 0.29
C LYS A 235 -15.32 -17.11 -0.03
N TYR A 236 -14.12 -16.57 -0.23
CA TYR A 236 -13.87 -15.17 -0.56
C TYR A 236 -12.89 -15.04 -1.72
N ILE A 237 -13.10 -14.00 -2.53
CA ILE A 237 -12.20 -13.60 -3.61
C ILE A 237 -11.83 -12.14 -3.40
N ASN A 238 -10.53 -11.84 -3.36
CA ASN A 238 -10.04 -10.47 -3.25
C ASN A 238 -9.63 -9.92 -4.63
N THR A 239 -9.58 -8.59 -4.74
CA THR A 239 -8.85 -7.90 -5.81
C THR A 239 -7.44 -8.49 -5.92
N ASN A 240 -6.95 -8.65 -7.16
CA ASN A 240 -5.56 -9.08 -7.40
C ASN A 240 -4.61 -7.94 -7.02
N GLU A 241 -3.29 -8.17 -7.02
CA GLU A 241 -2.34 -7.08 -6.86
C GLU A 241 -2.53 -6.03 -7.97
N THR A 242 -2.62 -4.77 -7.59
CA THR A 242 -2.77 -3.62 -8.50
C THR A 242 -1.90 -2.45 -8.02
N PRO A 243 -1.75 -1.37 -8.81
CA PRO A 243 -1.07 -0.17 -8.33
C PRO A 243 -1.71 0.47 -7.08
N LEU A 244 -2.98 0.16 -6.77
CA LEU A 244 -3.68 0.64 -5.57
C LEU A 244 -3.77 -0.41 -4.46
N PHE A 245 -3.71 -1.69 -4.82
CA PHE A 245 -4.06 -2.80 -3.95
C PHE A 245 -2.86 -3.71 -3.75
N ASN A 246 -2.28 -3.64 -2.55
CA ASN A 246 -1.23 -4.54 -2.10
C ASN A 246 -1.62 -5.21 -0.78
N LYS A 247 -1.89 -6.51 -0.81
CA LYS A 247 -2.40 -7.24 0.37
C LYS A 247 -1.44 -7.25 1.54
N SER A 248 -0.13 -7.13 1.29
CA SER A 248 0.90 -7.11 2.32
C SER A 248 1.01 -5.74 3.01
N LYS A 249 0.31 -4.71 2.53
CA LYS A 249 0.34 -3.34 3.04
C LYS A 249 -1.07 -2.78 3.29
N LEU A 250 -2.06 -3.65 3.46
CA LEU A 250 -3.45 -3.25 3.65
C LEU A 250 -4.09 -4.09 4.74
N LEU A 251 -4.70 -3.38 5.69
CA LEU A 251 -5.52 -3.97 6.75
C LEU A 251 -6.95 -3.45 6.58
N PHE A 252 -7.90 -4.37 6.56
CA PHE A 252 -9.31 -4.02 6.54
C PHE A 252 -9.66 -3.23 7.82
N ALA A 253 -10.56 -2.25 7.67
CA ALA A 253 -11.02 -1.33 8.71
C ALA A 253 -9.96 -0.39 9.31
N LEU A 254 -8.71 -0.36 8.82
CA LEU A 254 -7.67 0.52 9.37
C LEU A 254 -8.05 2.02 9.33
N ASN A 255 -8.66 2.46 8.23
CA ASN A 255 -9.22 3.81 8.05
C ASN A 255 -10.18 4.20 9.18
N LYS A 256 -10.98 3.25 9.67
CA LYS A 256 -11.96 3.45 10.75
C LYS A 256 -11.33 3.25 12.14
N ALA A 257 -10.39 2.31 12.26
CA ALA A 257 -9.80 1.92 13.54
C ALA A 257 -8.65 2.82 14.02
N ARG A 258 -8.02 3.61 13.14
CA ARG A 258 -6.84 4.44 13.47
C ARG A 258 -7.03 5.34 14.72
N ARG A 259 -8.20 6.00 14.82
CA ARG A 259 -8.53 6.87 15.96
C ARG A 259 -8.91 6.05 17.21
N PRO A 260 -9.84 5.10 17.13
CA PRO A 260 -10.14 4.20 18.24
C PRO A 260 -8.90 3.51 18.82
N MET A 261 -7.96 3.03 18.00
CA MET A 261 -6.72 2.41 18.48
C MET A 261 -5.90 3.33 19.39
N GLY A 262 -5.78 4.61 19.03
CA GLY A 262 -5.06 5.60 19.84
C GLY A 262 -5.77 5.94 21.17
N LYS A 263 -7.10 5.86 21.19
CA LYS A 263 -7.94 6.07 22.39
C LYS A 263 -7.87 4.86 23.32
N GLU A 264 -8.07 3.66 22.78
CA GLU A 264 -8.09 2.40 23.53
C GLU A 264 -6.69 1.92 23.93
N LYS A 265 -5.63 2.45 23.28
CA LYS A 265 -4.21 2.07 23.47
C LYS A 265 -3.93 0.60 23.10
N PHE A 266 -4.70 0.04 22.18
CA PHE A 266 -4.39 -1.24 21.54
C PHE A 266 -5.13 -1.38 20.20
N ALA A 267 -4.61 -2.24 19.33
CA ALA A 267 -5.33 -2.77 18.17
C ALA A 267 -5.95 -4.12 18.53
N LEU A 268 -7.21 -4.35 18.17
CA LEU A 268 -7.81 -5.68 18.18
C LEU A 268 -7.65 -6.29 16.77
N LEU A 269 -6.96 -7.42 16.66
CA LEU A 269 -6.67 -8.04 15.36
C LEU A 269 -7.43 -9.36 15.23
N CYS A 270 -8.35 -9.43 14.26
CA CYS A 270 -9.10 -10.63 13.91
C CYS A 270 -8.68 -11.16 12.53
N GLU A 271 -9.18 -12.33 12.14
CA GLU A 271 -8.77 -13.00 10.90
C GLU A 271 -9.44 -12.42 9.65
N GLY A 272 -10.73 -12.09 9.74
CA GLY A 272 -11.55 -11.72 8.60
C GLY A 272 -12.18 -10.33 8.68
N GLN A 273 -12.55 -9.81 7.51
CA GLN A 273 -13.26 -8.54 7.38
C GLN A 273 -14.67 -8.58 7.98
N VAL A 274 -15.35 -9.74 7.97
CA VAL A 274 -16.68 -9.88 8.57
C VAL A 274 -16.59 -9.73 10.07
N ASP A 275 -15.61 -10.36 10.70
CA ASP A 275 -15.35 -10.28 12.14
C ASP A 275 -15.03 -8.84 12.53
N ALA A 276 -14.20 -8.16 11.74
CA ALA A 276 -13.91 -6.74 11.94
C ALA A 276 -15.18 -5.88 11.88
N ILE A 277 -16.07 -6.12 10.91
CA ILE A 277 -17.36 -5.38 10.84
C ILE A 277 -18.19 -5.67 12.09
N VAL A 278 -18.39 -6.94 12.45
CA VAL A 278 -19.22 -7.33 13.60
C VAL A 278 -18.71 -6.70 14.90
N LEU A 279 -17.40 -6.74 15.11
CA LEU A 279 -16.76 -6.15 16.29
C LEU A 279 -16.91 -4.63 16.33
N HIS A 280 -16.75 -3.94 15.19
CA HIS A 280 -17.03 -2.51 15.11
C HIS A 280 -18.49 -2.16 15.43
N GLU A 281 -19.45 -2.90 14.85
CA GLU A 281 -20.88 -2.69 15.12
C GLU A 281 -21.25 -3.01 16.58
N SER A 282 -20.40 -3.78 17.27
CA SER A 282 -20.55 -4.13 18.69
C SER A 282 -19.78 -3.20 19.64
N GLY A 283 -19.18 -2.11 19.12
CA GLY A 283 -18.50 -1.08 19.91
C GLY A 283 -16.97 -1.24 20.01
N PHE A 284 -16.39 -2.29 19.41
CA PHE A 284 -14.95 -2.52 19.36
C PHE A 284 -14.35 -1.90 18.09
N GLU A 285 -14.41 -0.57 18.00
CA GLU A 285 -14.03 0.18 16.80
C GLU A 285 -12.51 0.21 16.52
N ASN A 286 -11.69 -0.26 17.46
CA ASN A 286 -10.24 -0.41 17.29
C ASN A 286 -9.83 -1.75 16.64
N THR A 287 -10.79 -2.42 15.98
CA THR A 287 -10.59 -3.72 15.33
C THR A 287 -10.11 -3.58 13.88
N ILE A 288 -9.17 -4.44 13.48
CA ILE A 288 -8.61 -4.54 12.12
C ILE A 288 -8.47 -6.01 11.72
N ALA A 289 -8.37 -6.28 10.40
CA ALA A 289 -8.16 -7.63 9.89
C ALA A 289 -7.23 -7.68 8.65
N PRO A 290 -6.41 -8.73 8.47
CA PRO A 290 -5.72 -9.00 7.21
C PRO A 290 -6.70 -9.34 6.07
N LEU A 291 -6.21 -9.27 4.83
CA LEU A 291 -7.03 -9.52 3.63
C LEU A 291 -6.88 -10.95 3.11
N GLY A 292 -7.12 -11.93 3.98
CA GLY A 292 -7.07 -13.36 3.64
C GLY A 292 -5.69 -13.87 3.24
N THR A 293 -4.63 -13.17 3.65
CA THR A 293 -3.22 -13.55 3.47
C THR A 293 -2.53 -13.64 4.82
N ALA A 294 -1.35 -14.26 4.85
CA ALA A 294 -0.51 -14.23 6.04
C ALA A 294 -0.27 -12.78 6.50
N PHE A 295 -0.34 -12.56 7.81
CA PHE A 295 0.04 -11.29 8.41
C PHE A 295 1.54 -11.02 8.18
N THR A 296 1.90 -9.78 7.83
CA THR A 296 3.26 -9.42 7.39
C THR A 296 3.91 -8.43 8.35
N GLU A 297 5.23 -8.29 8.27
CA GLU A 297 5.98 -7.25 8.98
C GLU A 297 5.49 -5.83 8.65
N GLN A 298 5.07 -5.60 7.40
CA GLN A 298 4.54 -4.31 6.97
C GLN A 298 3.21 -3.98 7.68
N HIS A 299 2.35 -4.97 7.91
CA HIS A 299 1.16 -4.78 8.75
C HIS A 299 1.53 -4.39 10.18
N ALA A 300 2.51 -5.06 10.79
CA ALA A 300 3.00 -4.69 12.12
C ALA A 300 3.53 -3.24 12.18
N ARG A 301 4.34 -2.84 11.19
CA ARG A 301 4.83 -1.45 11.06
C ARG A 301 3.67 -0.46 10.93
N MET A 302 2.64 -0.80 10.16
CA MET A 302 1.47 0.06 10.00
C MET A 302 0.71 0.26 11.31
N ILE A 303 0.52 -0.80 12.09
CA ILE A 303 -0.17 -0.76 13.40
C ILE A 303 0.63 0.07 14.40
N LYS A 304 1.96 -0.10 14.44
CA LYS A 304 2.86 0.61 15.36
C LYS A 304 2.77 2.14 15.23
N ARG A 305 2.34 2.67 14.08
CA ARG A 305 2.10 4.11 13.88
C ARG A 305 0.93 4.66 14.72
N TYR A 306 0.04 3.79 15.20
CA TYR A 306 -1.22 4.17 15.84
C TYR A 306 -1.36 3.68 17.27
N THR A 307 -0.63 2.62 17.65
CA THR A 307 -0.70 2.01 18.98
C THR A 307 0.52 1.17 19.28
N ASP A 308 0.85 1.04 20.58
CA ASP A 308 2.00 0.29 21.09
C ASP A 308 1.63 -1.12 21.60
N ARG A 309 0.40 -1.59 21.36
CA ARG A 309 -0.06 -2.90 21.84
C ARG A 309 -1.06 -3.52 20.88
N VAL A 310 -1.04 -4.85 20.78
CA VAL A 310 -1.99 -5.63 19.98
C VAL A 310 -2.62 -6.74 20.81
N VAL A 311 -3.92 -6.93 20.64
CA VAL A 311 -4.65 -8.10 21.15
C VAL A 311 -5.09 -8.94 19.95
N LEU A 312 -4.67 -10.20 19.92
CA LEU A 312 -5.09 -11.17 18.91
C LEU A 312 -6.42 -11.81 19.34
N CYS A 313 -7.38 -11.81 18.42
CA CYS A 313 -8.72 -12.39 18.56
C CYS A 313 -9.00 -13.25 17.33
N TYR A 314 -8.41 -14.43 17.29
CA TYR A 314 -8.51 -15.38 16.18
C TYR A 314 -9.50 -16.50 16.53
N ASP A 315 -9.82 -17.33 15.55
CA ASP A 315 -10.79 -18.41 15.70
C ASP A 315 -10.32 -19.39 16.79
N GLY A 316 -11.26 -19.94 17.56
CA GLY A 316 -10.98 -20.86 18.68
C GLY A 316 -10.48 -22.26 18.26
N ASP A 317 -9.86 -22.40 17.08
CA ASP A 317 -9.40 -23.67 16.54
C ASP A 317 -7.86 -23.73 16.37
N ASN A 318 -7.35 -24.90 15.97
CA ASN A 318 -5.91 -25.10 15.77
C ASN A 318 -5.33 -24.25 14.62
N ALA A 319 -6.15 -23.89 13.62
CA ALA A 319 -5.71 -23.03 12.52
C ALA A 319 -5.56 -21.57 12.99
N GLY A 320 -6.48 -21.09 13.82
CA GLY A 320 -6.41 -19.79 14.48
C GLY A 320 -5.18 -19.68 15.38
N LEU A 321 -4.88 -20.70 16.20
CA LEU A 321 -3.65 -20.73 17.00
C LEU A 321 -2.38 -20.69 16.13
N ALA A 322 -2.33 -21.45 15.04
CA ALA A 322 -1.20 -21.43 14.12
C ALA A 322 -1.05 -20.08 13.40
N ALA A 323 -2.16 -19.40 13.08
CA ALA A 323 -2.16 -18.05 12.55
C ALA A 323 -1.69 -17.02 13.59
N ALA A 324 -2.07 -17.19 14.86
CA ALA A 324 -1.63 -16.35 15.97
C ALA A 324 -0.11 -16.44 16.16
N ASP A 325 0.47 -17.65 16.07
CA ASP A 325 1.93 -17.86 16.12
C ASP A 325 2.69 -17.11 15.02
N LYS A 326 2.17 -17.15 13.79
CA LYS A 326 2.79 -16.41 12.67
C LYS A 326 2.67 -14.90 12.89
N THR A 327 1.52 -14.44 13.36
CA THR A 327 1.23 -13.02 13.61
C THR A 327 2.09 -12.47 14.76
N PHE A 328 2.21 -13.22 15.85
CA PHE A 328 3.04 -12.91 17.00
C PHE A 328 4.49 -12.61 16.58
N LYS A 329 5.08 -13.47 15.74
CA LYS A 329 6.46 -13.29 15.26
C LYS A 329 6.65 -11.94 14.55
N GLN A 330 5.69 -11.55 13.69
CA GLN A 330 5.76 -10.29 12.95
C GLN A 330 5.59 -9.07 13.85
N LEU A 331 4.68 -9.14 14.84
CA LEU A 331 4.41 -8.05 15.78
C LEU A 331 5.58 -7.85 16.75
N THR A 332 6.08 -8.93 17.32
CA THR A 332 7.19 -8.92 18.29
C THR A 332 8.48 -8.42 17.66
N ALA A 333 8.75 -8.77 16.39
CA ALA A 333 9.89 -8.23 15.64
C ALA A 333 9.82 -6.70 15.42
N GLN A 334 8.64 -6.10 15.56
CA GLN A 334 8.46 -4.64 15.56
C GLN A 334 8.42 -4.05 16.98
N GLY A 335 8.66 -4.86 18.02
CA GLY A 335 8.60 -4.44 19.42
C GLY A 335 7.18 -4.11 19.89
N LEU A 336 6.15 -4.74 19.32
CA LEU A 336 4.77 -4.61 19.79
C LEU A 336 4.46 -5.73 20.80
N PRO A 337 4.17 -5.41 22.08
CA PRO A 337 3.54 -6.32 23.02
C PRO A 337 2.26 -6.94 22.47
N VAL A 338 2.14 -8.26 22.62
CA VAL A 338 1.04 -9.05 22.08
C VAL A 338 0.32 -9.78 23.21
N ARG A 339 -0.99 -9.58 23.28
CA ARG A 339 -1.90 -10.39 24.08
C ARG A 339 -2.70 -11.33 23.18
N LEU A 340 -3.09 -12.46 23.73
CA LEU A 340 -3.94 -13.43 23.04
C LEU A 340 -5.24 -13.61 23.83
N MET A 341 -6.35 -13.43 23.12
CA MET A 341 -7.69 -13.70 23.63
C MET A 341 -8.19 -14.99 22.99
N HIS A 342 -8.42 -16.01 23.83
CA HIS A 342 -8.97 -17.29 23.37
C HIS A 342 -10.49 -17.22 23.31
N LEU A 343 -11.04 -17.45 22.12
CA LEU A 343 -12.46 -17.74 21.98
C LEU A 343 -12.75 -19.21 22.36
N PRO A 344 -13.98 -19.54 22.78
CA PRO A 344 -14.41 -20.92 22.95
C PRO A 344 -14.22 -21.73 21.67
N ASP A 345 -13.94 -23.02 21.81
CA ASP A 345 -13.72 -23.91 20.67
C ASP A 345 -14.92 -23.87 19.70
N GLY A 346 -14.64 -23.60 18.43
CA GLY A 346 -15.63 -23.52 17.36
C GLY A 346 -16.36 -22.17 17.23
N ASP A 347 -16.08 -21.19 18.10
CA ASP A 347 -16.55 -19.81 17.93
C ASP A 347 -15.51 -18.94 17.19
N ASP A 348 -16.01 -18.11 16.28
CA ASP A 348 -15.30 -16.96 15.70
C ASP A 348 -15.83 -15.66 16.37
N PRO A 349 -15.24 -14.47 16.13
CA PRO A 349 -15.73 -13.25 16.76
C PRO A 349 -17.20 -12.93 16.41
N ASP A 350 -17.66 -13.30 15.21
CA ASP A 350 -19.06 -13.11 14.79
C ASP A 350 -20.02 -14.03 15.58
N THR A 351 -19.74 -15.33 15.63
CA THR A 351 -20.59 -16.29 16.34
C THR A 351 -20.57 -16.05 17.84
N PHE A 352 -19.41 -15.70 18.42
CA PHE A 352 -19.30 -15.39 19.84
C PHE A 352 -20.18 -14.19 20.22
N VAL A 353 -20.03 -13.07 19.51
CA VAL A 353 -20.80 -11.85 19.81
C VAL A 353 -22.30 -12.09 19.63
N LYS A 354 -22.71 -12.84 18.61
CA LYS A 354 -24.13 -13.21 18.43
C LYS A 354 -24.68 -14.08 19.55
N LYS A 355 -23.88 -15.01 20.06
CA LYS A 355 -24.29 -15.99 21.07
C LYS A 355 -24.28 -15.42 22.50
N TYR A 356 -23.26 -14.63 22.85
CA TYR A 356 -23.04 -14.17 24.23
C TYR A 356 -23.13 -12.65 24.41
N GLY A 357 -23.15 -11.87 23.33
CA GLY A 357 -23.28 -10.42 23.36
C GLY A 357 -21.97 -9.65 23.59
N ALA A 358 -22.03 -8.34 23.33
CA ALA A 358 -20.88 -7.43 23.43
C ALA A 358 -20.31 -7.32 24.87
N GLU A 359 -21.16 -7.39 25.90
CA GLU A 359 -20.68 -7.35 27.30
C GLU A 359 -19.83 -8.58 27.66
N ALA A 360 -20.21 -9.76 27.17
CA ALA A 360 -19.41 -10.97 27.37
C ALA A 360 -18.07 -10.87 26.63
N PHE A 361 -18.08 -10.31 25.41
CA PHE A 361 -16.86 -10.09 24.64
C PHE A 361 -15.93 -9.09 25.34
N GLN A 362 -16.47 -8.00 25.90
CA GLN A 362 -15.69 -7.02 26.68
C GLN A 362 -15.05 -7.66 27.93
N LYS A 363 -15.77 -8.54 28.63
CA LYS A 363 -15.22 -9.30 29.77
C LYS A 363 -14.08 -10.22 29.34
N LEU A 364 -14.28 -10.95 28.23
CA LEU A 364 -13.26 -11.84 27.69
C LEU A 364 -12.01 -11.05 27.26
N LEU A 365 -12.20 -9.91 26.58
CA LEU A 365 -11.14 -9.00 26.18
C LEU A 365 -10.36 -8.45 27.38
N GLY A 366 -11.04 -8.09 28.46
CA GLY A 366 -10.41 -7.66 29.72
C GLY A 366 -9.58 -8.77 30.40
N SER A 367 -9.90 -10.03 30.12
CA SER A 367 -9.16 -11.20 30.62
C SER A 367 -8.05 -11.70 29.68
N ALA A 368 -7.86 -11.06 28.52
CA ALA A 368 -6.83 -11.44 27.57
C ALA A 368 -5.44 -11.37 28.21
N LYS A 369 -4.71 -12.48 28.15
CA LYS A 369 -3.40 -12.65 28.78
C LYS A 369 -2.28 -12.32 27.81
N GLU A 370 -1.07 -12.11 28.33
CA GLU A 370 0.13 -12.04 27.51
C GLU A 370 0.26 -13.30 26.66
N TYR A 371 0.81 -13.16 25.45
CA TYR A 371 0.80 -14.21 24.42
C TYR A 371 1.21 -15.59 24.94
N PHE A 372 2.37 -15.65 25.61
CA PHE A 372 2.92 -16.90 26.12
C PHE A 372 2.14 -17.47 27.30
N ASP A 373 1.50 -16.61 28.11
CA ASP A 373 0.68 -17.08 29.21
C ASP A 373 -0.58 -17.77 28.70
N ALA A 374 -1.25 -17.14 27.74
CA ALA A 374 -2.42 -17.68 27.06
C ALA A 374 -2.08 -18.96 26.29
N LYS A 375 -0.96 -18.98 25.56
CA LYS A 375 -0.51 -20.16 24.82
C LYS A 375 -0.25 -21.34 25.75
N LEU A 376 0.47 -21.09 26.84
CA LEU A 376 0.78 -22.13 27.82
C LEU A 376 -0.48 -22.64 28.54
N ASP A 377 -1.45 -21.77 28.88
CA ASP A 377 -2.72 -22.23 29.46
C ASP A 377 -3.43 -23.27 28.57
N LYS A 378 -3.47 -23.05 27.25
CA LYS A 378 -4.11 -23.97 26.30
C LYS A 378 -3.31 -25.26 26.12
N GLU A 379 -1.98 -25.17 26.01
CA GLU A 379 -1.12 -26.35 25.83
C GLU A 379 -1.12 -27.27 27.06
N LEU A 380 -1.29 -26.71 28.27
CA LEU A 380 -1.36 -27.50 29.51
C LEU A 380 -2.67 -28.29 29.67
N GLU A 381 -3.74 -27.98 28.94
CA GLU A 381 -4.99 -28.78 28.98
C GLU A 381 -4.79 -30.21 28.47
N GLY A 382 -3.80 -30.43 27.60
CA GLY A 382 -3.53 -31.72 26.94
C GLY A 382 -2.21 -32.38 27.30
N ILE A 383 -1.48 -31.87 28.30
CA ILE A 383 -0.11 -32.31 28.64
C ILE A 383 -0.01 -32.79 30.09
N ASP A 384 0.61 -33.95 30.28
CA ASP A 384 0.95 -34.47 31.60
C ASP A 384 2.25 -33.84 32.11
N LEU A 385 2.12 -32.90 33.06
CA LEU A 385 3.25 -32.29 33.76
C LEU A 385 4.03 -33.25 34.66
N SER A 386 3.65 -34.52 34.79
CA SER A 386 4.50 -35.55 35.39
C SER A 386 5.50 -36.15 34.39
N SER A 387 5.20 -36.08 33.09
CA SER A 387 6.03 -36.62 32.01
C SER A 387 7.18 -35.67 31.64
N ALA A 388 8.41 -36.13 31.87
CA ALA A 388 9.61 -35.39 31.47
C ALA A 388 9.70 -35.23 29.93
N ALA A 389 9.23 -36.21 29.17
CA ALA A 389 9.26 -36.18 27.70
C ALA A 389 8.32 -35.11 27.14
N GLU A 390 7.09 -35.01 27.67
CA GLU A 390 6.12 -34.02 27.22
C GLU A 390 6.53 -32.59 27.60
N LYS A 391 7.04 -32.39 28.82
CA LYS A 391 7.64 -31.11 29.23
C LYS A 391 8.75 -30.65 28.30
N THR A 392 9.65 -31.58 27.95
CA THR A 392 10.79 -31.27 27.07
C THR A 392 10.31 -30.88 25.68
N LYS A 393 9.30 -31.57 25.13
CA LYS A 393 8.70 -31.24 23.83
C LYS A 393 8.08 -29.84 23.85
N LEU A 394 7.28 -29.54 24.87
CA LEU A 394 6.64 -28.24 25.05
C LEU A 394 7.67 -27.12 25.21
N LEU A 395 8.72 -27.34 25.99
CA LEU A 395 9.85 -26.42 26.14
C LEU A 395 10.48 -26.09 24.78
N GLN A 396 10.75 -27.09 23.95
CA GLN A 396 11.34 -26.90 22.61
C GLN A 396 10.42 -26.10 21.69
N GLU A 397 9.11 -26.30 21.76
CA GLU A 397 8.11 -25.56 20.97
C GLU A 397 8.00 -24.10 21.41
N LEU A 398 7.96 -23.84 22.72
CA LEU A 398 7.96 -22.49 23.28
C LEU A 398 9.27 -21.75 22.98
N ALA A 399 10.42 -22.44 23.11
CA ALA A 399 11.73 -21.86 22.84
C ALA A 399 11.87 -21.31 21.40
N LYS A 400 11.28 -21.99 20.40
CA LYS A 400 11.24 -21.53 19.00
C LYS A 400 10.45 -20.23 18.79
N SER A 401 9.55 -19.90 19.71
CA SER A 401 8.73 -18.68 19.66
C SER A 401 9.37 -17.58 20.51
N VAL A 402 9.88 -17.91 21.69
CA VAL A 402 10.58 -16.99 22.60
C VAL A 402 11.88 -16.45 21.96
N CYS A 403 12.59 -17.26 21.15
CA CYS A 403 13.84 -16.82 20.52
C CYS A 403 13.66 -15.68 19.49
N VAL A 404 12.44 -15.44 19.01
CA VAL A 404 12.08 -14.37 18.06
C VAL A 404 11.90 -13.01 18.76
N MET A 405 11.87 -12.98 20.10
CA MET A 405 11.79 -11.74 20.85
C MET A 405 13.11 -10.96 20.78
N ASP A 406 13.06 -9.75 20.24
CA ASP A 406 14.21 -8.87 20.11
C ASP A 406 14.58 -8.17 21.43
N ASP A 407 13.60 -7.87 22.29
CA ASP A 407 13.84 -7.29 23.61
C ASP A 407 14.36 -8.36 24.57
N ASP A 408 15.63 -8.23 24.97
CA ASP A 408 16.32 -9.19 25.83
C ASP A 408 15.72 -9.25 27.24
N LEU A 409 15.21 -8.14 27.78
CA LEU A 409 14.61 -8.08 29.12
C LEU A 409 13.23 -8.74 29.12
N LEU A 410 12.38 -8.41 28.14
CA LEU A 410 11.08 -9.06 27.98
C LEU A 410 11.22 -10.55 27.70
N ARG A 411 12.24 -10.94 26.91
CA ARG A 411 12.54 -12.35 26.65
C ARG A 411 12.94 -13.08 27.93
N ASP A 412 13.83 -12.52 28.75
CA ASP A 412 14.23 -13.16 30.01
C ASP A 412 13.07 -13.24 31.01
N ALA A 413 12.27 -12.19 31.16
CA ALA A 413 11.07 -12.19 32.00
C ALA A 413 10.06 -13.27 31.56
N THR A 414 9.87 -13.44 30.25
CA THR A 414 9.03 -14.50 29.68
C THR A 414 9.58 -15.88 30.00
N ILE A 415 10.90 -16.09 29.85
CA ILE A 415 11.57 -17.35 30.20
C ILE A 415 11.36 -17.69 31.67
N GLN A 416 11.54 -16.72 32.57
CA GLN A 416 11.34 -16.94 34.01
C GLN A 416 9.91 -17.37 34.34
N ASN A 417 8.90 -16.69 33.78
CA ASN A 417 7.49 -17.04 33.98
C ASN A 417 7.20 -18.47 33.46
N LEU A 418 7.58 -18.76 32.22
CA LEU A 418 7.33 -20.06 31.61
C LEU A 418 8.05 -21.21 32.35
N ALA A 419 9.29 -21.00 32.81
CA ALA A 419 10.03 -22.00 33.58
C ALA A 419 9.33 -22.33 34.92
N ILE A 420 8.82 -21.32 35.63
CA ILE A 420 8.05 -21.51 36.87
C ILE A 420 6.80 -22.34 36.60
N ARG A 421 6.02 -21.99 35.57
CA ARG A 421 4.77 -22.67 35.24
C ARG A 421 4.99 -24.11 34.77
N LEU A 422 6.08 -24.38 34.03
CA LEU A 422 6.46 -25.72 33.56
C LEU A 422 7.16 -26.56 34.64
N ARG A 423 7.53 -25.97 35.78
CA ARG A 423 8.34 -26.59 36.83
C ARG A 423 9.68 -27.11 36.29
N LEU A 424 10.36 -26.27 35.51
CA LEU A 424 11.67 -26.54 34.91
C LEU A 424 12.71 -25.54 35.43
N GLY A 425 13.99 -25.89 35.34
CA GLY A 425 15.08 -24.96 35.63
C GLY A 425 15.07 -23.79 34.64
N VAL A 426 15.21 -22.56 35.15
CA VAL A 426 15.31 -21.36 34.31
C VAL A 426 16.51 -21.45 33.36
N GLU A 427 17.63 -22.02 33.82
CA GLU A 427 18.82 -22.23 33.00
C GLU A 427 18.61 -23.21 31.86
N ASP A 428 17.86 -24.31 32.08
CA ASP A 428 17.53 -25.27 31.02
C ASP A 428 16.72 -24.59 29.91
N PHE A 429 15.81 -23.69 30.30
CA PHE A 429 15.02 -22.91 29.35
C PHE A 429 15.91 -21.92 28.58
N ARG A 430 16.78 -21.17 29.26
CA ARG A 430 17.73 -20.24 28.64
C ARG A 430 18.62 -20.94 27.62
N GLN A 431 19.16 -22.11 27.96
CA GLN A 431 19.97 -22.91 27.06
C GLN A 431 19.19 -23.39 25.83
N THR A 432 17.94 -23.84 26.03
CA THR A 432 17.08 -24.28 24.93
C THR A 432 16.73 -23.12 23.98
N VAL A 433 16.44 -21.94 24.52
CA VAL A 433 16.21 -20.72 23.72
C VAL A 433 17.47 -20.31 22.96
N ALA A 434 18.64 -20.37 23.59
CA ALA A 434 19.92 -20.09 22.94
C ALA A 434 20.22 -21.07 21.80
N ALA A 435 19.98 -22.37 22.02
CA ALA A 435 20.10 -23.41 21.00
C ALA A 435 19.12 -23.17 19.84
N ALA A 436 17.85 -22.87 20.12
CA ALA A 436 16.85 -22.54 19.10
C ALA A 436 17.24 -21.29 18.28
N LYS A 437 17.83 -20.28 18.92
CA LYS A 437 18.35 -19.07 18.25
C LYS A 437 19.57 -19.39 17.36
N ALA A 438 20.45 -20.28 17.81
CA ALA A 438 21.58 -20.75 17.02
C ALA A 438 21.12 -21.59 15.81
N ASP A 439 20.15 -22.48 16.00
CA ASP A 439 19.55 -23.28 14.93
C ASP A 439 18.81 -22.39 13.93
N GLN A 440 18.06 -21.36 14.35
CA GLN A 440 17.48 -20.38 13.42
C GLN A 440 18.54 -19.68 12.56
N LYS A 441 19.71 -19.36 13.13
CA LYS A 441 20.83 -18.78 12.38
C LYS A 441 21.45 -19.78 11.41
N ARG A 442 21.50 -21.07 11.78
CA ARG A 442 22.08 -22.17 10.99
C ARG A 442 21.15 -22.67 9.88
N PHE A 443 19.85 -22.64 10.12
CA PHE A 443 18.78 -23.13 9.27
C PHE A 443 18.01 -22.03 8.55
N ARG A 444 18.53 -20.78 8.53
CA ARG A 444 18.10 -19.81 7.52
C ARG A 444 18.23 -20.49 6.16
N PRO A 445 17.13 -20.80 5.45
CA PRO A 445 17.22 -21.35 4.12
C PRO A 445 18.09 -20.41 3.27
N ARG A 446 18.92 -20.96 2.39
CA ARG A 446 19.62 -20.15 1.38
C ARG A 446 18.66 -19.28 0.56
N GLU A 447 17.37 -19.60 0.53
CA GLU A 447 16.30 -18.78 -0.05
C GLU A 447 16.12 -17.41 0.65
N ASP A 448 16.33 -17.31 1.98
CA ASP A 448 16.27 -16.03 2.72
C ASP A 448 17.58 -15.22 2.63
N GLN A 449 18.68 -15.83 2.17
CA GLN A 449 19.93 -15.11 1.86
C GLN A 449 19.95 -14.59 0.43
N GLU A 450 19.12 -15.11 -0.48
CA GLU A 450 18.86 -14.49 -1.78
C GLU A 450 17.87 -13.31 -1.69
N GLU A 451 16.91 -13.33 -0.74
CA GLU A 451 16.01 -12.18 -0.49
C GLU A 451 16.61 -11.06 0.38
N LYS A 452 17.72 -11.32 1.08
CA LYS A 452 18.51 -10.32 1.83
C LYS A 452 19.88 -10.00 1.23
N ALA A 453 20.26 -10.61 0.11
CA ALA A 453 21.17 -9.91 -0.79
C ALA A 453 20.40 -8.67 -1.25
N ASP A 454 20.98 -7.48 -1.07
CA ASP A 454 20.39 -6.19 -1.41
C ASP A 454 19.26 -6.34 -2.44
N LYS A 455 18.06 -5.83 -2.11
CA LYS A 455 17.15 -5.41 -3.17
C LYS A 455 17.90 -4.30 -3.91
N ILE A 456 18.82 -4.70 -4.77
CA ILE A 456 19.48 -3.86 -5.73
C ILE A 456 18.32 -3.43 -6.59
N GLU A 457 17.84 -2.23 -6.31
CA GLU A 457 16.82 -1.62 -7.14
C GLU A 457 17.35 -1.65 -8.58
N PRO A 458 16.51 -1.96 -9.57
CA PRO A 458 16.93 -1.88 -10.96
C PRO A 458 17.58 -0.52 -11.18
N THR A 459 18.74 -0.51 -11.82
CA THR A 459 19.37 0.75 -12.21
C THR A 459 18.34 1.55 -13.00
N THR A 460 18.22 2.84 -12.71
CA THR A 460 17.33 3.69 -13.48
C THR A 460 17.96 3.88 -14.86
N ILE A 461 17.40 3.22 -15.87
CA ILE A 461 17.82 3.31 -17.26
C ILE A 461 16.68 3.94 -18.05
N ASP A 462 17.01 4.91 -18.89
CA ASP A 462 16.06 5.56 -19.77
C ASP A 462 15.42 4.56 -20.75
N HIS A 463 14.13 4.70 -21.03
CA HIS A 463 13.39 3.76 -21.86
C HIS A 463 13.96 3.64 -23.29
N PHE A 464 14.47 4.72 -23.88
CA PHE A 464 15.12 4.64 -25.20
C PHE A 464 16.41 3.84 -25.13
N ILE A 465 17.19 3.99 -24.05
CA ILE A 465 18.41 3.22 -23.84
C ILE A 465 18.09 1.73 -23.65
N ILE A 466 17.08 1.39 -22.84
CA ILE A 466 16.61 0.00 -22.71
C ILE A 466 16.25 -0.59 -24.07
N TYR A 467 15.53 0.17 -24.91
CA TYR A 467 15.12 -0.29 -26.22
C TYR A 467 16.30 -0.46 -27.19
N LEU A 468 17.26 0.48 -27.19
CA LEU A 468 18.49 0.34 -27.97
C LEU A 468 19.34 -0.86 -27.50
N CYS A 469 19.45 -1.09 -26.19
CA CYS A 469 20.08 -2.28 -25.63
C CYS A 469 19.38 -3.57 -26.10
N HIS A 470 18.05 -3.57 -26.15
CA HIS A 470 17.26 -4.68 -26.64
C HIS A 470 17.55 -4.99 -28.12
N LEU A 471 17.61 -3.96 -28.97
CA LEU A 471 17.95 -4.11 -30.39
C LEU A 471 19.39 -4.60 -30.57
N ALA A 472 20.35 -4.01 -29.85
CA ALA A 472 21.76 -4.41 -29.92
C ALA A 472 22.01 -5.87 -29.47
N LEU A 473 21.26 -6.34 -28.47
CA LEU A 473 21.38 -7.72 -27.98
C LEU A 473 20.69 -8.75 -28.87
N ASN A 474 19.76 -8.34 -29.73
CA ASN A 474 18.91 -9.27 -30.48
C ASN A 474 18.98 -9.11 -32.01
N SER A 475 19.80 -8.20 -32.52
CA SER A 475 20.02 -8.03 -33.95
C SER A 475 21.46 -7.58 -34.24
N GLU A 476 22.20 -8.39 -35.00
CA GLU A 476 23.57 -8.07 -35.44
C GLU A 476 23.60 -6.77 -36.26
N ALA A 477 22.68 -6.62 -37.21
CA ALA A 477 22.56 -5.42 -38.02
C ALA A 477 22.30 -4.16 -37.19
N ALA A 478 21.45 -4.25 -36.15
CA ALA A 478 21.21 -3.11 -35.25
C ALA A 478 22.44 -2.81 -34.39
N ALA A 479 23.15 -3.83 -33.88
CA ALA A 479 24.36 -3.65 -33.08
C ALA A 479 25.50 -3.00 -33.88
N GLU A 480 25.67 -3.38 -35.16
CA GLU A 480 26.61 -2.76 -36.08
C GLU A 480 26.26 -1.30 -36.33
N TYR A 481 25.01 -1.03 -36.71
CA TYR A 481 24.52 0.34 -36.94
C TYR A 481 24.72 1.22 -35.70
N LEU A 482 24.34 0.74 -34.52
CA LEU A 482 24.51 1.49 -33.26
C LEU A 482 25.97 1.74 -32.92
N SER A 483 26.87 0.81 -33.26
CA SER A 483 28.32 1.01 -33.10
C SER A 483 28.84 2.11 -34.01
N GLU A 484 28.39 2.16 -35.27
CA GLU A 484 28.77 3.21 -36.22
C GLU A 484 28.26 4.60 -35.80
N GLN A 485 27.08 4.64 -35.18
CA GLN A 485 26.49 5.90 -34.71
C GLN A 485 27.03 6.36 -33.34
N LEU A 486 27.84 5.55 -32.65
CA LEU A 486 28.23 5.81 -31.26
C LEU A 486 28.93 7.17 -31.07
N GLU A 487 29.84 7.56 -31.97
CA GLU A 487 30.50 8.87 -31.92
C GLU A 487 29.51 10.02 -32.06
N THR A 488 28.53 9.88 -32.95
CA THR A 488 27.47 10.88 -33.17
C THR A 488 26.51 10.96 -31.97
N LEU A 489 26.38 9.86 -31.23
CA LEU A 489 25.52 9.73 -30.05
C LEU A 489 26.17 10.19 -28.76
N GLN A 490 27.49 10.37 -28.70
CA GLN A 490 28.19 10.70 -27.45
C GLN A 490 27.62 11.95 -26.77
N GLU A 491 27.25 12.97 -27.56
CA GLU A 491 26.70 14.22 -27.02
C GLU A 491 25.35 14.01 -26.32
N CYS A 492 24.43 13.24 -26.92
CA CYS A 492 23.11 13.00 -26.35
C CYS A 492 23.10 11.87 -25.30
N LEU A 493 23.98 10.88 -25.43
CA LEU A 493 24.14 9.79 -24.47
C LEU A 493 24.76 10.26 -23.16
N GLY A 494 25.68 11.22 -23.17
CA GLY A 494 26.42 11.66 -21.98
C GLY A 494 25.54 12.09 -20.80
N GLU A 495 24.35 12.61 -21.08
CA GLU A 495 23.39 13.06 -20.06
C GLU A 495 22.19 12.10 -19.87
N THR A 496 22.15 10.98 -20.59
CA THR A 496 21.02 10.04 -20.54
C THR A 496 21.27 8.94 -19.51
N LEU A 497 20.29 8.71 -18.62
CA LEU A 497 20.36 7.69 -17.57
C LEU A 497 20.55 6.28 -18.16
N GLY A 498 21.58 5.57 -17.68
CA GLY A 498 21.88 4.20 -18.08
C GLY A 498 22.63 4.05 -19.41
N ASN A 499 23.17 5.13 -19.97
CA ASN A 499 24.00 5.13 -21.18
C ASN A 499 25.17 4.13 -21.13
N HIS A 500 25.76 3.92 -19.95
CA HIS A 500 26.87 3.01 -19.71
C HIS A 500 26.54 1.57 -20.09
N VAL A 501 25.28 1.16 -19.96
CA VAL A 501 24.83 -0.19 -20.31
C VAL A 501 24.84 -0.40 -21.82
N LEU A 502 24.36 0.58 -22.59
CA LEU A 502 24.39 0.51 -24.05
C LEU A 502 25.82 0.51 -24.59
N ILE A 503 26.69 1.37 -24.04
CA ILE A 503 28.10 1.43 -24.42
C ILE A 503 28.79 0.08 -24.16
N ASP A 504 28.58 -0.51 -22.98
CA ASP A 504 29.16 -1.82 -22.63
C ASP A 504 28.70 -2.94 -23.57
N ILE A 505 27.42 -2.95 -23.98
CA ILE A 505 26.91 -3.91 -24.98
C ILE A 505 27.62 -3.74 -26.32
N LEU A 506 27.75 -2.50 -26.81
CA LEU A 506 28.36 -2.21 -28.11
C LEU A 506 29.88 -2.46 -28.13
N GLU A 507 30.55 -2.31 -26.99
CA GLU A 507 31.98 -2.64 -26.82
C GLU A 507 32.21 -4.15 -26.74
N LYS A 508 31.42 -4.87 -25.94
CA LYS A 508 31.61 -6.32 -25.71
C LYS A 508 31.04 -7.19 -26.83
N ARG A 509 30.10 -6.66 -27.62
CA ARG A 509 29.47 -7.32 -28.79
C ARG A 509 29.08 -8.79 -28.52
N PRO A 510 28.18 -9.04 -27.54
CA PRO A 510 27.66 -10.39 -27.35
C PRO A 510 26.95 -10.88 -28.62
N ASN A 511 27.17 -12.13 -29.01
CA ASN A 511 26.59 -12.70 -30.22
C ASN A 511 25.05 -12.74 -30.12
N PRO A 512 24.30 -11.97 -30.96
CA PRO A 512 22.85 -11.87 -30.88
C PRO A 512 22.11 -13.19 -31.19
N GLU A 513 22.72 -14.04 -32.03
CA GLU A 513 22.18 -15.32 -32.49
C GLU A 513 22.37 -16.45 -31.45
N SER A 514 23.14 -16.21 -30.39
CA SER A 514 23.44 -17.20 -29.35
C SER A 514 22.85 -16.80 -28.01
N GLU A 515 21.74 -17.45 -27.62
CA GLU A 515 21.15 -17.28 -26.28
C GLU A 515 22.17 -17.55 -25.17
N ALA A 516 23.04 -18.55 -25.34
CA ALA A 516 24.09 -18.83 -24.38
C ALA A 516 25.09 -17.68 -24.24
N ALA A 517 25.44 -17.01 -25.36
CA ALA A 517 26.33 -15.85 -25.34
C ALA A 517 25.67 -14.62 -24.70
N LYS A 518 24.39 -14.38 -24.99
CA LYS A 518 23.60 -13.29 -24.37
C LYS A 518 23.47 -13.49 -22.87
N GLN A 519 23.12 -14.69 -22.43
CA GLN A 519 23.04 -15.01 -21.00
C GLN A 519 24.41 -14.92 -20.31
N ALA A 520 25.48 -15.39 -20.95
CA ALA A 520 26.83 -15.24 -20.42
C ALA A 520 27.20 -13.76 -20.24
N TYR A 521 26.89 -12.91 -21.21
CA TYR A 521 27.10 -11.45 -21.13
C TYR A 521 26.28 -10.81 -20.01
N LEU A 522 24.99 -11.11 -19.90
CA LEU A 522 24.12 -10.56 -18.85
C LEU A 522 24.61 -10.92 -17.44
N MET A 523 25.32 -12.03 -17.28
CA MET A 523 25.96 -12.40 -16.01
C MET A 523 27.25 -11.61 -15.72
N THR A 524 27.81 -10.88 -16.70
CA THR A 524 29.00 -10.04 -16.52
C THR A 524 28.69 -8.59 -16.11
N ILE A 525 27.46 -8.12 -16.31
CA ILE A 525 27.06 -6.74 -15.97
C ILE A 525 26.53 -6.63 -14.53
N PRO A 526 26.55 -5.44 -13.92
CA PRO A 526 25.99 -5.23 -12.58
C PRO A 526 24.55 -5.76 -12.46
N LYS A 527 24.23 -6.37 -11.31
CA LYS A 527 22.92 -6.99 -11.08
C LYS A 527 21.75 -6.00 -11.23
N GLY A 528 21.93 -4.72 -10.88
CA GLY A 528 20.93 -3.67 -11.09
C GLY A 528 20.65 -3.37 -12.56
N ASP A 529 21.68 -3.36 -13.41
CA ASP A 529 21.56 -3.14 -14.86
C ASP A 529 20.88 -4.33 -15.52
N ARG A 530 21.26 -5.56 -15.12
CA ARG A 530 20.62 -6.79 -15.61
C ARG A 530 19.12 -6.80 -15.32
N ILE A 531 18.72 -6.50 -14.09
CA ILE A 531 17.30 -6.45 -13.69
C ILE A 531 16.56 -5.34 -14.48
N ALA A 532 17.20 -4.20 -14.74
CA ALA A 532 16.60 -3.12 -15.51
C ALA A 532 16.37 -3.51 -16.99
N LEU A 533 17.32 -4.21 -17.60
CA LEU A 533 17.20 -4.76 -18.96
C LEU A 533 16.11 -5.85 -19.03
N GLU A 534 16.12 -6.82 -18.12
CA GLU A 534 15.12 -7.92 -18.06
C GLU A 534 13.68 -7.41 -17.90
N ASN A 535 13.48 -6.37 -17.08
CA ASN A 535 12.16 -5.76 -16.90
C ASN A 535 11.70 -4.91 -18.10
N GLY A 536 12.65 -4.43 -18.91
CA GLY A 536 12.42 -3.47 -19.98
C GLY A 536 12.34 -4.08 -21.38
N PHE A 537 12.78 -5.34 -21.54
CA PHE A 537 12.74 -6.02 -22.83
C PHE A 537 11.31 -6.37 -23.26
N SER A 538 11.05 -6.15 -24.55
CA SER A 538 9.87 -6.69 -25.23
C SER A 538 10.16 -8.11 -25.69
N ASP A 539 9.16 -8.99 -25.71
CA ASP A 539 9.30 -10.34 -26.30
C ASP A 539 9.38 -10.32 -27.84
N THR A 540 9.22 -9.15 -28.46
CA THR A 540 9.12 -8.99 -29.92
C THR A 540 10.21 -8.08 -30.46
N ILE A 541 11.06 -8.64 -31.34
CA ILE A 541 12.00 -7.88 -32.16
C ILE A 541 11.22 -7.28 -33.35
N PRO A 542 11.37 -5.98 -33.66
CA PRO A 542 10.71 -5.37 -34.83
C PRO A 542 11.19 -6.00 -36.14
N GLU A 543 10.35 -5.94 -37.18
CA GLU A 543 10.69 -6.47 -38.52
C GLU A 543 11.91 -5.78 -39.14
N ASP A 544 12.12 -4.49 -38.84
CA ASP A 544 13.31 -3.72 -39.19
C ASP A 544 13.98 -3.12 -37.93
N PRO A 545 14.94 -3.86 -37.33
CA PRO A 545 15.68 -3.41 -36.16
C PRO A 545 16.55 -2.17 -36.41
N VAL A 546 17.06 -1.98 -37.64
CA VAL A 546 17.93 -0.85 -37.98
C VAL A 546 17.12 0.43 -38.11
N SER A 547 15.97 0.38 -38.80
CA SER A 547 15.05 1.53 -38.84
C SER A 547 14.57 1.88 -37.43
N SER A 548 14.23 0.89 -36.61
CA SER A 548 13.79 1.11 -35.23
C SER A 548 14.88 1.75 -34.36
N ALA A 549 16.14 1.36 -34.56
CA ALA A 549 17.29 1.98 -33.91
C ALA A 549 17.47 3.44 -34.36
N CYS A 550 17.38 3.70 -35.67
CA CYS A 550 17.48 5.06 -36.24
C CYS A 550 16.42 6.01 -35.66
N ASP A 551 15.15 5.57 -35.63
CA ASP A 551 14.04 6.36 -35.10
C ASP A 551 14.24 6.65 -33.61
N THR A 552 14.67 5.64 -32.86
CA THR A 552 14.93 5.76 -31.42
C THR A 552 16.06 6.74 -31.13
N ILE A 553 17.14 6.71 -31.93
CA ILE A 553 18.23 7.68 -31.86
C ILE A 553 17.73 9.10 -32.14
N ALA A 554 16.93 9.27 -33.20
CA ALA A 554 16.40 10.58 -33.56
C ALA A 554 15.51 11.15 -32.44
N MET A 555 14.68 10.31 -31.80
CA MET A 555 13.83 10.71 -30.68
C MET A 555 14.66 11.09 -29.45
N LEU A 556 15.71 10.31 -29.16
CA LEU A 556 16.62 10.58 -28.06
C LEU A 556 17.35 11.91 -28.25
N SER A 557 17.88 12.15 -29.45
CA SER A 557 18.55 13.41 -29.83
C SER A 557 17.59 14.60 -29.81
N ALA A 558 16.37 14.46 -30.31
CA ALA A 558 15.37 15.51 -30.26
C ALA A 558 15.05 15.91 -28.81
N ARG A 559 14.87 14.94 -27.91
CA ARG A 559 14.66 15.21 -26.48
C ARG A 559 15.84 15.96 -25.87
N PHE A 560 17.07 15.55 -26.17
CA PHE A 560 18.29 16.20 -25.68
C PHE A 560 18.36 17.68 -26.10
N TYR A 561 18.19 17.95 -27.39
CA TYR A 561 18.24 19.32 -27.91
C TYR A 561 17.08 20.21 -27.43
N GLN A 562 15.89 19.63 -27.20
CA GLN A 562 14.76 20.35 -26.56
C GLN A 562 15.08 20.78 -25.13
N ILE A 563 15.76 19.93 -24.34
CA ILE A 563 16.17 20.27 -22.98
C ILE A 563 17.21 21.40 -23.00
N LYS A 564 18.22 21.32 -23.87
CA LYS A 564 19.22 22.38 -24.05
C LYS A 564 18.59 23.70 -24.47
N GLU A 565 17.66 23.68 -25.44
CA GLU A 565 16.98 24.89 -25.89
C GLU A 565 16.16 25.54 -24.76
N LYS A 566 15.46 24.73 -23.96
CA LYS A 566 14.68 25.22 -22.82
C LYS A 566 15.56 25.81 -21.71
N ALA A 567 16.69 25.17 -21.40
CA ALA A 567 17.66 25.68 -20.43
C ALA A 567 18.22 27.04 -20.88
N LEU A 568 18.57 27.14 -22.17
CA LEU A 568 19.08 28.37 -22.78
C LEU A 568 18.05 29.50 -22.77
N ARG A 569 16.79 29.21 -23.12
CA ARG A 569 15.68 30.18 -23.03
C ARG A 569 15.39 30.63 -21.60
N THR A 570 15.61 29.76 -20.62
CA THR A 570 15.46 30.12 -19.20
C THR A 570 16.58 31.05 -18.76
N ARG A 571 17.82 30.75 -19.15
CA ARG A 571 18.99 31.61 -18.91
C ARG A 571 18.80 33.01 -19.51
N LEU A 572 18.22 33.12 -20.71
CA LEU A 572 17.91 34.42 -21.35
C LEU A 572 16.97 35.34 -20.54
N ASN A 573 16.27 34.84 -19.51
CA ASN A 573 15.44 35.65 -18.63
C ASN A 573 16.18 36.15 -17.38
N ASP A 574 17.47 35.83 -17.21
CA ASP A 574 18.29 36.31 -16.10
C ASP A 574 18.67 37.79 -16.30
N PRO A 575 18.26 38.70 -15.40
CA PRO A 575 18.58 40.12 -15.50
C PRO A 575 20.07 40.45 -15.28
N GLY A 576 20.90 39.47 -14.90
CA GLY A 576 22.35 39.63 -14.69
C GLY A 576 23.23 39.41 -15.92
N LEU A 577 22.68 39.06 -17.08
CA LEU A 577 23.45 38.76 -18.30
C LEU A 577 23.99 40.02 -19.00
N THR A 578 25.21 39.93 -19.51
CA THR A 578 25.81 40.97 -20.37
C THR A 578 25.25 40.92 -21.79
N GLN A 579 25.41 42.01 -22.56
CA GLN A 579 24.93 42.06 -23.96
C GLN A 579 25.59 41.01 -24.87
N GLU A 580 26.86 40.68 -24.61
CA GLU A 580 27.61 39.66 -25.35
C GLU A 580 27.04 38.25 -25.06
N GLU A 581 26.79 37.92 -23.80
CA GLU A 581 26.18 36.64 -23.40
C GLU A 581 24.74 36.46 -23.92
N ILE A 582 24.00 37.57 -24.07
CA ILE A 582 22.65 37.55 -24.67
C ILE A 582 22.74 37.20 -26.16
N LEU A 583 23.67 37.82 -26.90
CA LEU A 583 23.86 37.55 -28.32
C LEU A 583 24.29 36.09 -28.58
N ASP A 584 25.27 35.59 -27.82
CA ASP A 584 25.73 34.20 -27.91
C ASP A 584 24.60 33.20 -27.62
N ALA A 585 23.78 33.47 -26.60
CA ALA A 585 22.64 32.63 -26.26
C ALA A 585 21.53 32.67 -27.32
N PHE A 586 21.33 33.79 -28.02
CA PHE A 586 20.40 33.87 -29.15
C PHE A 586 20.89 33.09 -30.36
N GLU A 587 22.17 33.16 -30.69
CA GLU A 587 22.76 32.41 -31.81
C GLU A 587 22.68 30.89 -31.57
N GLU A 588 23.01 30.45 -30.36
CA GLU A 588 22.93 29.04 -30.00
C GLU A 588 21.47 28.54 -29.96
N ALA A 589 20.51 29.36 -29.51
CA ALA A 589 19.09 29.01 -29.55
C ALA A 589 18.59 28.82 -31.00
N LYS A 590 19.04 29.66 -31.93
CA LYS A 590 18.70 29.55 -33.36
C LYS A 590 19.31 28.30 -33.98
N ARG A 591 20.54 27.96 -33.60
CA ARG A 591 21.22 26.72 -34.02
C ARG A 591 20.45 25.48 -33.54
N LEU A 592 20.08 25.42 -32.27
CA LEU A 592 19.29 24.33 -31.69
C LEU A 592 17.92 24.15 -32.37
N GLN A 593 17.24 25.25 -32.71
CA GLN A 593 15.97 25.20 -33.46
C GLN A 593 16.15 24.63 -34.87
N SER A 594 17.27 24.92 -35.54
CA SER A 594 17.57 24.35 -36.86
C SER A 594 17.74 22.83 -36.76
N ILE A 595 18.51 22.37 -35.76
CA ILE A 595 18.74 20.94 -35.50
C ILE A 595 17.42 20.22 -35.19
N LEU A 596 16.57 20.79 -34.34
CA LEU A 596 15.26 20.21 -34.02
C LEU A 596 14.35 20.13 -35.24
N LYS A 597 14.37 21.13 -36.12
CA LYS A 597 13.57 21.13 -37.35
C LYS A 597 14.04 20.08 -38.37
N GLU A 598 15.34 19.78 -38.40
CA GLU A 598 15.89 18.70 -39.22
C GLU A 598 15.53 17.32 -38.68
N LEU A 599 15.50 17.16 -37.34
CA LEU A 599 15.07 15.93 -36.69
C LEU A 599 13.56 15.69 -36.87
N ASP A 600 12.73 16.73 -36.76
CA ASP A 600 11.27 16.64 -36.95
C ASP A 600 10.86 16.27 -38.39
N GLN A 601 11.66 16.63 -39.40
CA GLN A 601 11.39 16.25 -40.80
C GLN A 601 11.64 14.76 -41.10
N ARG A 602 12.25 14.03 -40.17
CA ARG A 602 12.48 12.58 -40.28
C ARG A 602 11.32 11.74 -39.71
N PHE A 603 10.34 12.36 -39.04
CA PHE A 603 9.19 11.70 -38.40
C PHE A 603 7.87 11.86 -39.15
#